data_AF-A0A514XHT9-F1
#
_entry.id   AF-A0A514XHT9-F1
#
_cell.length_a   1.000
_cell.length_b   1.000
_cell.length_c   1.000
_cell.angle_alpha   90.00
_cell.angle_beta   90.00
_cell.angle_gamma   90.00
#
_symmetry.space_group_name_H-M   'P 1'
#
loop_
_entity.id
_entity.type
_entity.pdbx_description
1 polymer ?
#
loop_
_entity_poly.entity_id
_entity_poly.type
_entity_poly.pdbx_seq_one_letter_code
_entity_poly.pdbx_strand_id
1 'polypeptide(L)'
;MRKRLVAYFEEILSTRIVEQLLTAVFYGILLWASYHYLFEVRPWLENLSFDYPATLTMLPADPHVYWKFSGFMDWKDLQINLYGPYFVLKLFGCNPDLVFTFNLLLLLGALYYFAQAVQKSFFAVSCLVLLNPIILSQVFYPNKEIYMLVSSFLLLTSEKLENKNLLCCGLFVAFFAKIEFILVVLFWVFARRYSTRIYYVIVSLILVVISIGYSMIPGMSGKLTVLGAAEQFKNFGFTAVLQYLAEKYHLFFLVVIPRVAISMLEGVINFIRVPSSFSEGFHTIISSFVMSTLFLLVLFRTRFNRLSSEYLFLALWLIAVGTVPFALHRYMIPIYPFLFSILLSPKLTNETVNE
;
A
#
# COMPACT_ATOMS: atom_id res chain seq x y z
N MET A 1 10.96 18.33 -27.09
CA MET A 1 11.43 18.55 -25.70
C MET A 1 11.20 17.33 -24.80
N ARG A 2 9.96 16.85 -24.58
CA ARG A 2 9.65 15.68 -23.71
C ARG A 2 10.38 14.37 -24.06
N LYS A 3 10.50 14.00 -25.36
CA LYS A 3 11.24 12.80 -25.79
C LYS A 3 12.75 12.89 -25.53
N ARG A 4 13.34 14.08 -25.66
CA ARG A 4 14.77 14.30 -25.37
C ARG A 4 15.07 14.22 -23.88
N LEU A 5 14.19 14.75 -23.03
CA LEU A 5 14.32 14.62 -21.57
C LEU A 5 14.26 13.16 -21.10
N VAL A 6 13.32 12.36 -21.63
CA VAL A 6 13.22 10.93 -21.27
C VAL A 6 14.45 10.16 -21.72
N ALA A 7 14.90 10.35 -22.97
CA ALA A 7 16.11 9.70 -23.48
C ALA A 7 17.37 10.09 -22.68
N TYR A 8 17.48 11.36 -22.29
CA TYR A 8 18.60 11.85 -21.47
C TYR A 8 18.57 11.27 -20.04
N PHE A 9 17.38 11.11 -19.45
CA PHE A 9 17.25 10.40 -18.17
C PHE A 9 17.62 8.92 -18.29
N GLU A 10 17.20 8.25 -19.35
CA GLU A 10 17.56 6.85 -19.61
C GLU A 10 19.07 6.66 -19.86
N GLU A 11 19.72 7.60 -20.53
CA GLU A 11 21.17 7.63 -20.76
C GLU A 11 21.96 7.95 -19.48
N ILE A 12 21.49 8.88 -18.64
CA ILE A 12 22.10 9.14 -17.33
C ILE A 12 21.97 7.93 -16.41
N LEU A 13 20.79 7.30 -16.37
CA LEU A 13 20.52 6.12 -15.55
C LEU A 13 21.30 4.88 -15.99
N SER A 14 21.80 4.83 -17.22
CA SER A 14 22.64 3.74 -17.74
C SER A 14 24.14 3.96 -17.52
N THR A 15 24.55 5.12 -17.00
CA THR A 15 25.96 5.34 -16.67
C THR A 15 26.38 4.48 -15.49
N ARG A 16 27.57 3.88 -15.58
CA ARG A 16 28.18 3.09 -14.51
C ARG A 16 28.25 3.84 -13.18
N ILE A 17 28.39 5.17 -13.22
CA ILE A 17 28.42 6.03 -12.04
C ILE A 17 27.07 6.05 -11.33
N VAL A 18 25.96 6.18 -12.06
CA VAL A 18 24.61 6.19 -11.47
C VAL A 18 24.26 4.82 -10.90
N GLU A 19 24.64 3.73 -11.57
CA GLU A 19 24.45 2.38 -11.03
C GLU A 19 25.24 2.17 -9.73
N GLN A 20 26.49 2.62 -9.66
CA GLN A 20 27.31 2.58 -8.44
C GLN A 20 26.68 3.42 -7.32
N LEU A 21 26.19 4.63 -7.63
CA LEU A 21 25.50 5.49 -6.67
C LEU A 21 24.24 4.81 -6.12
N LEU A 22 23.40 4.25 -6.99
CA LEU A 22 22.17 3.56 -6.58
C LEU A 22 22.47 2.31 -5.74
N THR A 23 23.53 1.59 -6.07
CA THR A 23 24.02 0.45 -5.29
C THR A 23 24.46 0.89 -3.89
N ALA A 24 25.22 1.99 -3.80
CA ALA A 24 25.64 2.56 -2.52
C ALA A 24 24.45 3.05 -1.68
N VAL A 25 23.47 3.73 -2.31
CA VAL A 25 22.23 4.17 -1.65
C VAL A 25 21.44 2.96 -1.14
N PHE A 26 21.30 1.91 -1.94
CA PHE A 26 20.59 0.68 -1.54
C PHE A 26 21.21 0.05 -0.30
N TYR A 27 22.53 -0.17 -0.29
CA TYR A 27 23.21 -0.72 0.87
C TYR A 27 23.18 0.23 2.07
N GLY A 28 23.23 1.54 1.85
CA GLY A 28 23.02 2.54 2.91
C GLY A 28 21.64 2.44 3.56
N ILE A 29 20.57 2.26 2.76
CA ILE A 29 19.21 2.05 3.27
C ILE A 29 19.12 0.74 4.06
N LEU A 30 19.68 -0.36 3.55
CA LEU A 30 19.66 -1.65 4.26
C LEU A 30 20.45 -1.59 5.58
N LEU A 31 21.60 -0.93 5.58
CA LEU A 31 22.41 -0.74 6.78
C LEU A 31 21.65 0.11 7.81
N TRP A 32 21.05 1.22 7.37
CA TRP A 32 20.22 2.06 8.23
C TRP A 32 19.02 1.29 8.80
N ALA A 33 18.30 0.53 7.96
CA ALA A 33 17.16 -0.26 8.39
C ALA A 33 17.57 -1.34 9.39
N SER A 34 18.70 -2.00 9.17
CA SER A 34 19.23 -3.02 10.10
C SER A 34 19.67 -2.39 11.42
N TYR A 35 20.34 -1.23 11.37
CA TYR A 35 20.71 -0.48 12.57
C TYR A 35 19.48 -0.06 13.37
N HIS A 36 18.52 0.58 12.72
CA HIS A 36 17.29 1.04 13.35
C HIS A 36 16.48 -0.14 13.92
N TYR A 37 16.42 -1.25 13.20
CA TYR A 37 15.81 -2.47 13.72
C TYR A 37 16.52 -2.96 14.98
N LEU A 38 17.85 -3.15 14.95
CA LEU A 38 18.61 -3.74 16.06
C LEU A 38 18.64 -2.87 17.32
N PHE A 39 18.70 -1.55 17.16
CA PHE A 39 18.92 -0.62 18.27
C PHE A 39 17.66 0.12 18.74
N GLU A 40 16.61 0.18 17.93
CA GLU A 40 15.37 0.87 18.31
C GLU A 40 14.17 -0.08 18.32
N VAL A 41 13.90 -0.78 17.22
CA VAL A 41 12.66 -1.59 17.11
C VAL A 41 12.74 -2.89 17.90
N ARG A 42 13.84 -3.64 17.82
CA ARG A 42 14.03 -4.92 18.50
C ARG A 42 13.98 -4.77 20.02
N PRO A 43 14.71 -3.83 20.66
CA PRO A 43 14.59 -3.60 22.10
C PRO A 43 13.17 -3.19 22.50
N TRP A 44 12.46 -2.43 21.65
CA TRP A 44 11.08 -2.08 21.91
C TRP A 44 10.14 -3.30 21.86
N LEU A 45 10.28 -4.17 20.86
CA LEU A 45 9.50 -5.41 20.74
C LEU A 45 9.75 -6.36 21.93
N GLU A 46 10.97 -6.40 22.46
CA GLU A 46 11.33 -7.19 23.64
C GLU A 46 10.77 -6.60 24.95
N ASN A 47 10.66 -5.27 25.05
CA ASN A 47 10.21 -4.56 26.26
C ASN A 47 8.72 -4.18 26.26
N LEU A 48 7.95 -4.70 25.31
CA LEU A 48 6.54 -4.38 25.10
C LEU A 48 5.69 -4.85 26.30
N SER A 49 5.42 -3.96 27.26
CA SER A 49 4.58 -4.23 28.43
C SER A 49 3.10 -3.93 28.16
N PHE A 50 2.20 -4.39 29.03
CA PHE A 50 0.75 -4.19 28.84
C PHE A 50 0.32 -2.72 28.79
N ASP A 51 1.12 -1.82 29.38
CA ASP A 51 0.82 -0.40 29.61
C ASP A 51 1.65 0.56 28.74
N TYR A 52 2.38 0.07 27.73
CA TYR A 52 3.27 0.92 26.96
C TYR A 52 2.49 1.89 26.04
N PRO A 53 2.70 3.21 26.13
CA PRO A 53 2.07 4.14 25.21
C PRO A 53 2.66 3.97 23.81
N ALA A 54 1.82 4.03 22.79
CA ALA A 54 2.21 3.95 21.38
C ALA A 54 2.98 5.23 20.96
N THR A 55 4.21 5.41 21.45
CA THR A 55 5.05 6.59 21.20
C THR A 55 6.11 6.37 20.12
N LEU A 56 6.25 5.15 19.59
CA LEU A 56 7.09 4.92 18.41
C LEU A 56 6.34 5.34 17.15
N THR A 57 6.72 6.52 16.66
CA THR A 57 6.12 7.33 15.61
C THR A 57 6.00 6.65 14.23
N MET A 58 6.68 5.52 14.02
CA MET A 58 6.64 4.76 12.76
C MET A 58 5.70 3.54 12.76
N LEU A 59 5.13 3.19 13.92
CA LEU A 59 4.38 1.95 14.11
C LEU A 59 2.87 2.22 14.28
N PRO A 60 2.00 1.59 13.47
CA PRO A 60 0.57 1.58 13.74
C PRO A 60 0.25 0.93 15.10
N ALA A 61 -0.94 1.21 15.65
CA ALA A 61 -1.43 0.56 16.87
C ALA A 61 -1.65 -0.96 16.69
N ASP A 62 -1.93 -1.43 15.47
CA ASP A 62 -2.25 -2.84 15.18
C ASP A 62 -1.06 -3.81 15.48
N PRO A 63 0.21 -3.51 15.14
CA PRO A 63 1.40 -4.26 15.57
C PRO A 63 1.50 -4.60 17.05
N HIS A 64 1.13 -3.66 17.92
CA HIS A 64 1.11 -3.89 19.37
C HIS A 64 0.12 -5.00 19.74
N VAL A 65 -1.04 -5.03 19.06
CA VAL A 65 -2.06 -6.09 19.19
C VAL A 65 -1.50 -7.42 18.66
N TYR A 66 -0.87 -7.44 17.48
CA TYR A 66 -0.33 -8.69 16.91
C TYR A 66 0.72 -9.34 17.81
N TRP A 67 1.68 -8.55 18.30
CA TRP A 67 2.79 -9.08 19.10
C TRP A 67 2.30 -9.57 20.46
N LYS A 68 1.52 -8.74 21.16
CA LYS A 68 0.99 -9.02 22.49
C LYS A 68 0.07 -10.25 22.49
N PHE A 69 -0.91 -10.31 21.60
CA PHE A 69 -1.88 -11.40 21.61
C PHE A 69 -1.33 -12.71 21.01
N SER A 70 -0.31 -12.65 20.15
CA SER A 70 0.26 -13.88 19.57
C SER A 70 0.90 -14.82 20.59
N GLY A 71 1.36 -14.32 21.75
CA GLY A 71 1.97 -15.16 22.79
C GLY A 71 0.99 -16.09 23.49
N PHE A 72 -0.26 -15.68 23.68
CA PHE A 72 -1.21 -16.34 24.59
C PHE A 72 -2.65 -16.48 24.07
N MET A 73 -3.04 -15.78 23.00
CA MET A 73 -4.39 -15.83 22.44
C MET A 73 -4.50 -16.97 21.41
N ASP A 74 -5.57 -17.76 21.49
CA ASP A 74 -5.91 -18.77 20.48
C ASP A 74 -6.41 -18.06 19.20
N TRP A 75 -6.19 -18.66 18.04
CA TRP A 75 -6.54 -18.06 16.75
C TRP A 75 -8.04 -17.78 16.62
N LYS A 76 -8.87 -18.52 17.37
CA LYS A 76 -10.34 -18.39 17.39
C LYS A 76 -10.82 -17.07 17.98
N ASP A 77 -10.05 -16.48 18.89
CA ASP A 77 -10.41 -15.25 19.59
C ASP A 77 -9.93 -13.99 18.85
N LEU A 78 -9.15 -14.18 17.79
CA LEU A 78 -8.65 -13.09 16.95
C LEU A 78 -9.72 -12.63 15.97
N GLN A 79 -9.72 -11.32 15.70
CA GLN A 79 -10.46 -10.79 14.57
C GLN A 79 -9.84 -11.30 13.27
N ILE A 80 -10.68 -11.58 12.26
CA ILE A 80 -10.26 -12.20 10.98
C ILE A 80 -9.15 -11.39 10.29
N ASN A 81 -9.20 -10.07 10.38
CA ASN A 81 -8.19 -9.15 9.83
C ASN A 81 -6.80 -9.26 10.49
N LEU A 82 -6.66 -10.03 11.57
CA LEU A 82 -5.41 -10.26 12.29
C LEU A 82 -4.80 -11.65 12.03
N TYR A 83 -5.52 -12.54 11.35
CA TYR A 83 -5.10 -13.93 11.17
C TYR A 83 -3.77 -14.05 10.44
N GLY A 84 -3.58 -13.32 9.34
CA GLY A 84 -2.37 -13.40 8.53
C GLY A 84 -1.08 -13.09 9.31
N PRO A 85 -0.96 -11.87 9.90
CA PRO A 85 0.18 -11.52 10.74
C PRO A 85 0.39 -12.49 11.92
N TYR A 86 -0.70 -12.96 12.55
CA TYR A 86 -0.62 -13.94 13.63
C TYR A 86 -0.03 -15.28 13.18
N PHE A 87 -0.45 -15.82 12.03
CA PHE A 87 0.08 -17.08 11.53
C PHE A 87 1.58 -16.99 11.21
N VAL A 88 2.02 -15.88 10.61
CA VAL A 88 3.45 -15.65 10.34
C VAL A 88 4.23 -15.59 11.65
N LEU A 89 3.72 -14.89 12.65
CA LEU A 89 4.33 -14.84 13.98
C LEU A 89 4.51 -16.22 14.61
N LYS A 90 3.44 -17.02 14.62
CA LYS A 90 3.46 -18.37 15.18
C LYS A 90 4.40 -19.31 14.42
N LEU A 91 4.47 -19.19 13.09
CA LEU A 91 5.37 -19.98 12.25
C LEU A 91 6.84 -19.79 12.65
N PHE A 92 7.23 -18.57 13.01
CA PHE A 92 8.58 -18.23 13.44
C PHE A 92 8.77 -18.28 14.98
N GLY A 93 7.86 -18.95 15.69
CA GLY A 93 7.96 -19.10 17.15
C GLY A 93 7.96 -17.79 17.92
N CYS A 94 7.25 -16.77 17.41
CA CYS A 94 7.22 -15.41 17.95
C CYS A 94 8.62 -14.74 18.06
N ASN A 95 9.59 -15.16 17.24
CA ASN A 95 10.91 -14.54 17.21
C ASN A 95 10.91 -13.31 16.27
N PRO A 96 11.19 -12.09 16.78
CA PRO A 96 11.10 -10.86 15.99
C PRO A 96 12.19 -10.78 14.92
N ASP A 97 13.38 -11.32 15.20
CA ASP A 97 14.53 -11.29 14.29
C ASP A 97 14.26 -12.16 13.05
N LEU A 98 13.61 -13.32 13.24
CA LEU A 98 13.18 -14.17 12.14
C LEU A 98 12.08 -13.52 11.30
N VAL A 99 11.12 -12.85 11.93
CA VAL A 99 10.04 -12.16 11.22
C VAL A 99 10.56 -10.97 10.41
N PHE A 100 11.44 -10.16 10.99
CA PHE A 100 12.13 -9.06 10.28
C PHE A 100 12.89 -9.58 9.06
N THR A 101 13.71 -10.62 9.27
CA THR A 101 14.51 -11.22 8.19
C THR A 101 13.61 -11.80 7.09
N PHE A 102 12.54 -12.51 7.47
CA PHE A 102 11.56 -13.05 6.53
C PHE A 102 10.88 -11.95 5.70
N ASN A 103 10.37 -10.91 6.37
CA ASN A 103 9.72 -9.77 5.72
C ASN A 103 10.66 -9.06 4.73
N LEU A 104 11.91 -8.85 5.14
CA LEU A 104 12.92 -8.19 4.30
C LEU A 104 13.23 -9.03 3.06
N LEU A 105 13.51 -10.32 3.23
CA LEU A 105 13.79 -11.24 2.13
C LEU A 105 12.58 -11.38 1.18
N LEU A 106 11.37 -11.45 1.73
CA LEU A 106 10.14 -11.53 0.97
C LEU A 106 9.95 -10.28 0.09
N LEU A 107 10.17 -9.09 0.65
CA LEU A 107 10.10 -7.82 -0.09
C LEU A 107 11.18 -7.73 -1.17
N LEU A 108 12.45 -7.99 -0.83
CA LEU A 108 13.57 -7.95 -1.78
C LEU A 108 13.39 -8.96 -2.92
N GLY A 109 12.89 -10.16 -2.62
CA GLY A 109 12.55 -11.16 -3.63
C GLY A 109 11.47 -10.67 -4.59
N ALA A 110 10.39 -10.06 -4.07
CA ALA A 110 9.34 -9.49 -4.92
C ALA A 110 9.84 -8.33 -5.78
N LEU A 111 10.71 -7.47 -5.23
CA LEU A 111 11.34 -6.37 -5.97
C LEU A 111 12.29 -6.86 -7.06
N TYR A 112 13.03 -7.94 -6.82
CA TYR A 112 13.89 -8.57 -7.82
C TYR A 112 13.09 -9.05 -9.05
N TYR A 113 12.02 -9.82 -8.82
CA TYR A 113 11.16 -10.26 -9.91
C TYR A 113 10.50 -9.08 -10.63
N PHE A 114 10.03 -8.07 -9.88
CA PHE A 114 9.45 -6.88 -10.48
C PHE A 114 10.45 -6.11 -11.34
N ALA A 115 11.69 -5.95 -10.88
CA ALA A 115 12.76 -5.29 -11.64
C ALA A 115 13.05 -5.99 -12.97
N GLN A 116 13.06 -7.34 -12.98
CA GLN A 116 13.14 -8.12 -14.22
C GLN A 116 11.95 -7.84 -15.14
N ALA A 117 10.73 -7.81 -14.58
CA ALA A 117 9.49 -7.60 -15.33
C ALA A 117 9.42 -6.24 -16.03
N VAL A 118 9.96 -5.19 -15.39
CA VAL A 118 10.01 -3.84 -15.95
C VAL A 118 11.33 -3.54 -16.68
N GLN A 119 12.24 -4.52 -16.76
CA GLN A 119 13.56 -4.40 -17.39
C GLN A 119 14.38 -3.21 -16.86
N LYS A 120 14.40 -3.03 -15.53
CA LYS A 120 15.18 -1.99 -14.85
C LYS A 120 16.15 -2.61 -13.85
N SER A 121 17.18 -1.84 -13.47
CA SER A 121 18.14 -2.26 -12.44
C SER A 121 17.42 -2.56 -11.13
N PHE A 122 17.76 -3.70 -10.51
CA PHE A 122 17.25 -4.10 -9.20
C PHE A 122 17.51 -3.01 -8.15
N PHE A 123 18.69 -2.39 -8.16
CA PHE A 123 19.04 -1.33 -7.22
C PHE A 123 18.18 -0.08 -7.44
N ALA A 124 17.91 0.29 -8.68
CA ALA A 124 17.04 1.43 -8.99
C ALA A 124 15.62 1.23 -8.47
N VAL A 125 15.03 0.07 -8.76
CA VAL A 125 13.68 -0.29 -8.31
C VAL A 125 13.62 -0.38 -6.79
N SER A 126 14.60 -1.02 -6.16
CA SER A 126 14.65 -1.17 -4.71
C SER A 126 14.80 0.16 -4.00
N CYS A 127 15.69 1.06 -4.48
CA CYS A 127 15.80 2.41 -3.93
C CYS A 127 14.50 3.20 -4.05
N LEU A 128 13.83 3.16 -5.20
CA LEU A 128 12.55 3.88 -5.39
C LEU A 128 11.46 3.45 -4.40
N VAL A 129 11.45 2.18 -4.02
CA VAL A 129 10.45 1.62 -3.10
C VAL A 129 10.88 1.82 -1.64
N LEU A 130 12.12 1.50 -1.30
CA LEU A 130 12.63 1.52 0.09
C LEU A 130 12.95 2.93 0.60
N LEU A 131 13.12 3.93 -0.28
CA LEU A 131 13.20 5.34 0.14
C LEU A 131 11.89 5.85 0.75
N ASN A 132 10.77 5.16 0.55
CA ASN A 132 9.56 5.48 1.27
C ASN A 132 9.64 4.92 2.71
N PRO A 133 9.70 5.80 3.74
CA PRO A 133 9.85 5.36 5.12
C PRO A 133 8.66 4.53 5.62
N ILE A 134 7.45 4.77 5.11
CA ILE A 134 6.27 3.96 5.47
C ILE A 134 6.38 2.55 4.89
N ILE A 135 6.90 2.37 3.67
CA ILE A 135 7.10 1.03 3.11
C ILE A 135 8.19 0.31 3.89
N LEU A 136 9.32 1.00 4.13
CA LEU A 136 10.45 0.45 4.86
C LEU A 136 10.06 0.02 6.28
N SER A 137 9.22 0.80 6.96
CA SER A 137 8.77 0.45 8.31
C SER A 137 7.94 -0.84 8.36
N GLN A 138 7.26 -1.22 7.27
CA GLN A 138 6.48 -2.46 7.24
C GLN A 138 7.34 -3.73 7.32
N VAL A 139 8.66 -3.60 7.13
CA VAL A 139 9.59 -4.73 7.24
C VAL A 139 9.86 -5.10 8.70
N PHE A 140 9.83 -4.13 9.61
CA PHE A 140 10.30 -4.29 10.99
C PHE A 140 9.41 -5.16 11.88
N TYR A 141 8.17 -5.40 11.50
CA TYR A 141 7.20 -6.11 12.32
C TYR A 141 6.17 -6.84 11.45
N PRO A 142 5.51 -7.88 11.97
CA PRO A 142 4.43 -8.59 11.28
C PRO A 142 3.29 -7.61 10.99
N ASN A 143 2.96 -7.41 9.71
CA ASN A 143 1.86 -6.54 9.34
C ASN A 143 1.18 -6.98 8.04
N LYS A 144 -0.14 -6.80 7.96
CA LYS A 144 -0.92 -7.10 6.75
C LYS A 144 -0.50 -6.22 5.56
N GLU A 145 -0.06 -4.99 5.81
CA GLU A 145 0.37 -4.07 4.75
C GLU A 145 1.59 -4.55 3.95
N ILE A 146 2.58 -5.23 4.55
CA ILE A 146 3.71 -5.79 3.78
C ILE A 146 3.25 -6.92 2.85
N TYR A 147 2.32 -7.78 3.31
CA TYR A 147 1.80 -8.87 2.49
C TYR A 147 0.95 -8.35 1.32
N MET A 148 0.19 -7.27 1.53
CA MET A 148 -0.49 -6.59 0.42
C MET A 148 0.51 -6.05 -0.61
N LEU A 149 1.59 -5.39 -0.15
CA LEU A 149 2.63 -4.84 -1.03
C LEU A 149 3.33 -5.92 -1.85
N VAL A 150 3.80 -6.97 -1.18
CA VAL A 150 4.49 -8.12 -1.81
C VAL A 150 3.56 -8.80 -2.80
N SER A 151 2.31 -9.08 -2.41
CA SER A 151 1.31 -9.66 -3.30
C SER A 151 1.11 -8.79 -4.54
N SER A 152 0.96 -7.48 -4.40
CA SER A 152 0.82 -6.56 -5.53
C SER A 152 2.02 -6.62 -6.49
N PHE A 153 3.25 -6.66 -5.98
CA PHE A 153 4.44 -6.84 -6.82
C PHE A 153 4.44 -8.17 -7.57
N LEU A 154 4.15 -9.28 -6.89
CA LEU A 154 4.12 -10.62 -7.48
C LEU A 154 3.01 -10.75 -8.54
N LEU A 155 1.81 -10.24 -8.26
CA LEU A 155 0.67 -10.28 -9.17
C LEU A 155 0.95 -9.48 -10.44
N LEU A 156 1.46 -8.26 -10.29
CA LEU A 156 1.82 -7.41 -11.43
C LEU A 156 2.96 -8.00 -12.25
N THR A 157 3.94 -8.61 -11.57
CA THR A 157 5.03 -9.32 -12.26
C THR A 157 4.52 -10.56 -13.00
N SER A 158 3.60 -11.31 -12.39
CA SER A 158 2.98 -12.49 -13.02
C SER A 158 2.26 -12.14 -14.31
N GLU A 159 1.67 -10.95 -14.38
CA GLU A 159 1.02 -10.44 -15.58
C GLU A 159 2.03 -10.08 -16.66
N LYS A 160 3.07 -9.30 -16.32
CA LYS A 160 4.08 -8.86 -17.30
C LYS A 160 4.94 -10.01 -17.85
N LEU A 161 5.24 -11.01 -17.03
CA LEU A 161 6.04 -12.17 -17.41
C LEU A 161 5.21 -13.40 -17.79
N GLU A 162 3.88 -13.31 -17.76
CA GLU A 162 2.93 -14.42 -17.98
C GLU A 162 3.22 -15.66 -17.10
N ASN A 163 3.81 -15.45 -15.91
CA ASN A 163 4.29 -16.53 -15.05
C ASN A 163 3.24 -16.96 -14.01
N LYS A 164 2.65 -18.15 -14.21
CA LYS A 164 1.61 -18.71 -13.33
C LYS A 164 2.10 -19.00 -11.91
N ASN A 165 3.38 -19.33 -11.72
CA ASN A 165 3.92 -19.59 -10.39
C ASN A 165 3.90 -18.31 -9.55
N LEU A 166 4.27 -17.18 -10.15
CA LEU A 166 4.22 -15.87 -9.48
C LEU A 166 2.78 -15.44 -9.18
N LEU A 167 1.82 -15.79 -10.04
CA LEU A 167 0.40 -15.58 -9.78
C LEU A 167 -0.07 -16.37 -8.54
N CYS A 168 0.26 -17.66 -8.48
CA CYS A 168 -0.06 -18.51 -7.33
C CYS A 168 0.61 -18.01 -6.05
N CYS A 169 1.88 -17.62 -6.10
CA CYS A 169 2.58 -17.02 -4.97
C CYS A 169 1.93 -15.70 -4.53
N GLY A 170 1.56 -14.82 -5.46
CA GLY A 170 0.86 -13.58 -5.15
C GLY A 170 -0.48 -13.82 -4.46
N LEU A 171 -1.29 -14.74 -4.99
CA LEU A 171 -2.55 -15.15 -4.35
C LEU A 171 -2.34 -15.77 -2.97
N PHE A 172 -1.30 -16.60 -2.80
CA PHE A 172 -0.95 -17.19 -1.51
C PHE A 172 -0.58 -16.11 -0.49
N VAL A 173 0.27 -15.16 -0.87
CA VAL A 173 0.66 -14.05 0.00
C VAL A 173 -0.54 -13.15 0.35
N ALA A 174 -1.48 -12.96 -0.58
CA ALA A 174 -2.70 -12.18 -0.32
C ALA A 174 -3.55 -12.76 0.83
N PHE A 175 -3.51 -14.07 1.10
CA PHE A 175 -4.23 -14.66 2.25
C PHE A 175 -3.72 -14.18 3.61
N PHE A 176 -2.45 -13.76 3.70
CA PHE A 176 -1.89 -13.19 4.93
C PHE A 176 -2.22 -11.70 5.10
N ALA A 177 -2.87 -11.09 4.12
CA ALA A 177 -3.27 -9.70 4.16
C ALA A 177 -4.68 -9.53 4.79
N LYS A 178 -5.52 -8.70 4.15
CA LYS A 178 -6.90 -8.45 4.55
C LYS A 178 -7.87 -9.10 3.59
N ILE A 179 -9.06 -9.44 4.07
CA ILE A 179 -10.11 -10.04 3.25
C ILE A 179 -10.52 -9.12 2.08
N GLU A 180 -10.57 -7.81 2.31
CA GLU A 180 -10.89 -6.82 1.28
C GLU A 180 -9.84 -6.83 0.16
N PHE A 181 -8.57 -7.02 0.51
CA PHE A 181 -7.49 -7.14 -0.48
C PHE A 181 -7.58 -8.44 -1.27
N ILE A 182 -7.89 -9.56 -0.62
CA ILE A 182 -8.12 -10.84 -1.31
C ILE A 182 -9.25 -10.70 -2.33
N LEU A 183 -10.37 -10.09 -1.94
CA LEU A 183 -11.49 -9.85 -2.84
C LEU A 183 -11.09 -9.00 -4.05
N VAL A 184 -10.36 -7.90 -3.82
CA VAL A 184 -9.85 -7.03 -4.89
C VAL A 184 -8.93 -7.81 -5.84
N VAL A 185 -8.01 -8.62 -5.30
CA VAL A 185 -7.08 -9.44 -6.09
C VAL A 185 -7.82 -10.47 -6.93
N LEU A 186 -8.71 -11.25 -6.31
CA LEU A 186 -9.50 -12.26 -7.02
C LEU A 186 -10.29 -11.61 -8.15
N PHE A 187 -10.98 -10.52 -7.81
CA PHE A 187 -11.76 -9.77 -8.76
C PHE A 187 -10.91 -9.29 -9.95
N TRP A 188 -9.73 -8.70 -9.68
CA TRP A 188 -8.79 -8.27 -10.71
C TRP A 188 -8.30 -9.43 -11.59
N VAL A 189 -7.93 -10.57 -11.00
CA VAL A 189 -7.48 -11.78 -11.72
C VAL A 189 -8.56 -12.34 -12.65
N PHE A 190 -9.83 -12.31 -12.23
CA PHE A 190 -10.94 -12.72 -13.08
C PHE A 190 -11.22 -11.70 -14.16
N ALA A 191 -11.32 -10.43 -13.78
CA ALA A 191 -11.73 -9.36 -14.67
C ALA A 191 -10.74 -9.13 -15.81
N ARG A 192 -9.43 -9.26 -15.59
CA ARG A 192 -8.40 -9.04 -16.63
C ARG A 192 -8.52 -9.93 -17.88
N ARG A 193 -9.33 -11.00 -17.83
CA ARG A 193 -9.61 -11.87 -18.99
C ARG A 193 -10.68 -11.31 -19.95
N TYR A 194 -11.35 -10.23 -19.56
CA TYR A 194 -12.49 -9.67 -20.25
C TYR A 194 -12.14 -8.35 -20.95
N SER A 195 -13.00 -7.90 -21.87
CA SER A 195 -12.78 -6.65 -22.60
C SER A 195 -12.84 -5.40 -21.70
N THR A 196 -12.21 -4.31 -22.13
CA THR A 196 -12.18 -3.03 -21.39
C THR A 196 -13.56 -2.47 -21.07
N ARG A 197 -14.58 -2.74 -21.90
CA ARG A 197 -15.98 -2.34 -21.61
C ARG A 197 -16.51 -2.99 -20.33
N ILE A 198 -16.12 -4.23 -20.08
CA ILE A 198 -16.54 -4.99 -18.90
C ILE A 198 -15.92 -4.36 -17.63
N TYR A 199 -14.73 -3.75 -17.71
CA TYR A 199 -14.10 -3.07 -16.57
C TYR A 199 -14.95 -1.91 -16.05
N TYR A 200 -15.51 -1.09 -16.94
CA TYR A 200 -16.38 0.02 -16.55
C TYR A 200 -17.65 -0.48 -15.86
N VAL A 201 -18.28 -1.52 -16.43
CA VAL A 201 -19.50 -2.13 -15.88
C VAL A 201 -19.23 -2.68 -14.48
N ILE A 202 -18.14 -3.41 -14.33
CA ILE A 202 -17.65 -3.97 -13.07
C ILE A 202 -17.44 -2.89 -12.01
N VAL A 203 -16.70 -1.83 -12.33
CA VAL A 203 -16.35 -0.78 -11.38
C VAL A 203 -17.61 -0.05 -10.94
N SER A 204 -18.51 0.20 -11.90
CA SER A 204 -19.82 0.80 -11.64
C SER A 204 -20.68 -0.09 -10.75
N LEU A 205 -20.72 -1.41 -11.03
CA LEU A 205 -21.49 -2.37 -10.24
C LEU A 205 -20.97 -2.46 -8.81
N ILE A 206 -19.65 -2.50 -8.62
CA ILE A 206 -19.03 -2.53 -7.30
C ILE A 206 -19.41 -1.28 -6.51
N LEU A 207 -19.32 -0.09 -7.12
CA LEU A 207 -19.74 1.17 -6.47
C LEU A 207 -21.20 1.13 -6.04
N VAL A 208 -22.09 0.58 -6.88
CA VAL A 208 -23.52 0.43 -6.56
C VAL A 208 -23.74 -0.59 -5.44
N VAL A 209 -23.14 -1.78 -5.54
CA VAL A 209 -23.26 -2.85 -4.54
C VAL A 209 -22.73 -2.41 -3.19
N ILE A 210 -21.61 -1.71 -3.15
CA ILE A 210 -21.07 -1.14 -1.92
C ILE A 210 -22.04 -0.08 -1.37
N SER A 211 -22.54 0.83 -2.20
CA SER A 211 -23.47 1.88 -1.74
C SER A 211 -24.74 1.30 -1.13
N ILE A 212 -25.26 0.18 -1.67
CA ILE A 212 -26.45 -0.52 -1.17
C ILE A 212 -26.11 -1.47 0.00
N GLY A 213 -25.00 -2.20 -0.08
CA GLY A 213 -24.63 -3.20 0.93
C GLY A 213 -24.24 -2.56 2.27
N TYR A 214 -23.53 -1.43 2.23
CA TYR A 214 -23.19 -0.68 3.45
C TYR A 214 -24.43 -0.09 4.14
N SER A 215 -25.48 0.26 3.41
CA SER A 215 -26.72 0.81 3.99
C SER A 215 -27.54 -0.22 4.77
N MET A 216 -27.26 -1.51 4.58
CA MET A 216 -28.00 -2.61 5.19
C MET A 216 -27.32 -3.21 6.44
N ILE A 217 -26.12 -2.75 6.84
CA ILE A 217 -25.40 -3.28 8.01
C ILE A 217 -25.90 -2.58 9.31
N PRO A 218 -26.63 -3.28 10.20
CA PRO A 218 -27.12 -2.69 11.44
C PRO A 218 -26.00 -2.44 12.45
N GLY A 219 -26.05 -1.30 13.16
CA GLY A 219 -25.14 -0.99 14.27
C GLY A 219 -23.76 -0.40 13.90
N MET A 220 -23.52 -0.12 12.62
CA MET A 220 -22.28 0.52 12.15
C MET A 220 -22.06 1.92 12.74
N SER A 221 -23.12 2.71 12.85
CA SER A 221 -23.07 4.07 13.43
C SER A 221 -22.50 4.07 14.85
N GLY A 222 -22.78 3.04 15.66
CA GLY A 222 -22.29 2.88 17.03
C GLY A 222 -20.81 2.48 17.12
N LYS A 223 -20.35 1.54 16.29
CA LYS A 223 -18.93 1.15 16.24
C LYS A 223 -18.04 2.29 15.72
N LEU A 224 -18.56 3.09 14.79
CA LEU A 224 -17.86 4.21 14.18
C LEU A 224 -17.84 5.46 15.06
N THR A 225 -18.85 5.67 15.91
CA THR A 225 -18.78 6.72 16.93
C THR A 225 -17.79 6.38 18.05
N VAL A 226 -17.66 5.10 18.42
CA VAL A 226 -16.65 4.67 19.41
C VAL A 226 -15.23 4.72 18.84
N LEU A 227 -15.02 4.24 17.60
CA LEU A 227 -13.72 4.35 16.93
C LEU A 227 -13.38 5.80 16.52
N GLY A 228 -14.39 6.57 16.11
CA GLY A 228 -14.27 7.98 15.79
C GLY A 228 -14.05 8.87 17.02
N ALA A 229 -14.56 8.48 18.20
CA ALA A 229 -14.30 9.14 19.47
C ALA A 229 -12.89 8.86 20.01
N ALA A 230 -12.34 7.66 19.78
CA ALA A 230 -10.93 7.37 20.06
C ALA A 230 -9.98 8.18 19.15
N GLU A 231 -10.41 8.54 17.93
CA GLU A 231 -9.67 9.36 16.97
C GLU A 231 -10.18 10.82 16.88
N GLN A 232 -11.00 11.31 17.81
CA GLN A 232 -11.59 12.66 17.78
C GLN A 232 -10.54 13.79 17.77
N PHE A 233 -9.29 13.49 18.09
CA PHE A 233 -8.17 14.43 17.92
C PHE A 233 -7.63 14.54 16.48
N LYS A 234 -8.06 13.71 15.50
CA LYS A 234 -7.45 13.64 14.14
C LYS A 234 -8.39 13.91 12.96
N ASN A 235 -9.71 13.85 13.12
CA ASN A 235 -10.63 14.02 11.98
C ASN A 235 -10.96 15.49 11.63
N PHE A 236 -10.76 15.85 10.37
CA PHE A 236 -11.13 17.13 9.75
C PHE A 236 -12.67 17.27 9.74
N GLY A 237 -13.26 18.45 9.98
CA GLY A 237 -14.73 18.61 9.96
C GLY A 237 -15.39 18.10 8.65
N PHE A 238 -14.67 18.24 7.54
CA PHE A 238 -14.98 17.65 6.24
C PHE A 238 -14.97 16.11 6.22
N THR A 239 -14.08 15.38 6.91
CA THR A 239 -14.15 13.91 6.96
C THR A 239 -15.42 13.45 7.68
N ALA A 240 -15.85 14.18 8.72
CA ALA A 240 -17.13 13.94 9.37
C ALA A 240 -18.33 14.23 8.45
N VAL A 241 -18.28 15.30 7.65
CA VAL A 241 -19.30 15.60 6.62
C VAL A 241 -19.35 14.50 5.56
N LEU A 242 -18.20 14.04 5.07
CA LEU A 242 -18.11 12.93 4.13
C LEU A 242 -18.65 11.62 4.72
N GLN A 243 -18.37 11.35 6.00
CA GLN A 243 -18.94 10.21 6.72
C GLN A 243 -20.46 10.33 6.79
N TYR A 244 -20.97 11.49 7.16
CA TYR A 244 -22.39 11.76 7.25
C TYR A 244 -23.11 11.64 5.89
N LEU A 245 -22.52 12.15 4.81
CA LEU A 245 -23.04 12.00 3.44
C LEU A 245 -23.10 10.54 2.99
N ALA A 246 -22.03 9.79 3.27
CA ALA A 246 -21.98 8.37 2.94
C ALA A 246 -23.01 7.56 3.73
N GLU A 247 -23.08 7.75 5.04
CA GLU A 247 -23.93 6.94 5.91
C GLU A 247 -25.40 7.30 5.85
N LYS A 248 -25.73 8.59 6.01
CA LYS A 248 -27.12 9.04 6.15
C LYS A 248 -27.84 9.12 4.81
N TYR A 249 -27.13 9.50 3.75
CA TYR A 249 -27.71 9.71 2.43
C TYR A 249 -27.31 8.64 1.42
N HIS A 250 -26.52 7.63 1.83
CA HIS A 250 -26.03 6.55 0.96
C HIS A 250 -25.24 7.04 -0.25
N LEU A 251 -24.64 8.23 -0.15
CA LEU A 251 -23.89 8.88 -1.23
C LEU A 251 -22.42 8.42 -1.26
N PHE A 252 -22.16 7.13 -1.04
CA PHE A 252 -20.80 6.57 -0.99
C PHE A 252 -20.01 6.90 -2.26
N PHE A 253 -20.64 6.82 -3.43
CA PHE A 253 -20.00 7.17 -4.71
C PHE A 253 -19.47 8.61 -4.77
N LEU A 254 -20.13 9.58 -4.13
CA LEU A 254 -19.66 10.98 -4.06
C LEU A 254 -18.49 11.14 -3.09
N VAL A 255 -18.38 10.23 -2.13
CA VAL A 255 -17.46 10.33 -1.00
C VAL A 255 -16.14 9.56 -1.26
N VAL A 256 -16.13 8.58 -2.16
CA VAL A 256 -14.92 7.80 -2.51
C VAL A 256 -13.75 8.71 -2.90
N ILE A 257 -13.94 9.59 -3.89
CA ILE A 257 -12.87 10.45 -4.41
C ILE A 257 -12.28 11.36 -3.32
N PRO A 258 -13.08 12.16 -2.57
CA PRO A 258 -12.52 13.02 -1.54
C PRO A 258 -11.87 12.23 -0.39
N ARG A 259 -12.39 11.05 0.00
CA ARG A 259 -11.73 10.20 1.01
C ARG A 259 -10.39 9.64 0.55
N VAL A 260 -10.31 9.19 -0.70
CA VAL A 260 -9.05 8.76 -1.31
C VAL A 260 -8.05 9.90 -1.29
N ALA A 261 -8.46 11.11 -1.71
CA ALA A 261 -7.60 12.29 -1.69
C ALA A 261 -7.09 12.62 -0.28
N ILE A 262 -7.96 12.56 0.74
CA ILE A 262 -7.57 12.76 2.14
C ILE A 262 -6.60 11.69 2.61
N SER A 263 -6.84 10.41 2.27
CA SER A 263 -5.94 9.30 2.62
C SER A 263 -4.55 9.47 1.99
N MET A 264 -4.49 9.94 0.75
CA MET A 264 -3.23 10.22 0.06
C MET A 264 -2.46 11.37 0.71
N LEU A 265 -3.18 12.42 1.14
CA LEU A 265 -2.62 13.66 1.69
C LEU A 265 -2.56 13.68 3.23
N GLU A 266 -2.83 12.56 3.91
CA GLU A 266 -2.97 12.49 5.37
C GLU A 266 -1.82 13.20 6.10
N GLY A 267 -0.57 12.91 5.73
CA GLY A 267 0.61 13.51 6.37
C GLY A 267 0.69 15.02 6.16
N VAL A 268 0.37 15.51 4.96
CA VAL A 268 0.36 16.94 4.63
C VAL A 268 -0.75 17.66 5.39
N ILE A 269 -1.94 17.06 5.46
CA ILE A 269 -3.09 17.61 6.20
C ILE A 269 -2.77 17.69 7.70
N ASN A 270 -2.17 16.63 8.27
CA ASN A 270 -1.78 16.58 9.67
C ASN A 270 -0.71 17.63 10.00
N PHE A 271 0.27 17.83 9.13
CA PHE A 271 1.31 18.86 9.29
C PHE A 271 0.74 20.27 9.36
N ILE A 272 -0.17 20.61 8.44
CA ILE A 272 -0.81 21.95 8.42
C ILE A 272 -1.59 22.20 9.72
N ARG A 273 -2.21 21.15 10.29
CA ARG A 273 -3.05 21.26 11.48
C ARG A 273 -2.25 21.38 12.78
N VAL A 274 -1.21 20.57 12.92
CA VAL A 274 -0.40 20.49 14.15
C VAL A 274 1.08 20.55 13.76
N PRO A 275 1.62 21.75 13.49
CA PRO A 275 3.03 21.90 13.11
C PRO A 275 3.98 21.37 14.19
N SER A 276 3.56 21.37 15.46
CA SER A 276 4.34 20.82 16.58
C SER A 276 4.51 19.30 16.54
N SER A 277 3.71 18.56 15.78
CA SER A 277 3.87 17.11 15.58
C SER A 277 4.76 16.77 14.38
N PHE A 278 5.57 17.72 13.89
CA PHE A 278 6.45 17.49 12.73
C PHE A 278 7.43 16.35 12.97
N SER A 279 8.06 16.28 14.14
CA SER A 279 8.99 15.19 14.51
C SER A 279 8.31 13.81 14.51
N GLU A 280 7.03 13.75 14.88
CA GLU A 280 6.26 12.51 14.96
C GLU A 280 5.61 12.11 13.62
N GLY A 281 5.32 13.08 12.75
CA GLY A 281 4.61 12.86 11.48
C GLY A 281 5.47 12.91 10.22
N PHE A 282 6.78 13.19 10.34
CA PHE A 282 7.67 13.44 9.20
C PHE A 282 7.64 12.33 8.13
N HIS A 283 7.65 11.07 8.55
CA HIS A 283 7.61 9.92 7.65
C HIS A 283 6.31 9.86 6.84
N THR A 284 5.18 10.17 7.47
CA THR A 284 3.87 10.22 6.81
C THR A 284 3.78 11.41 5.85
N ILE A 285 4.41 12.54 6.16
CA ILE A 285 4.51 13.70 5.26
C ILE A 285 5.28 13.31 3.99
N ILE A 286 6.48 12.73 4.12
CA ILE A 286 7.30 12.29 2.99
C ILE A 286 6.52 11.29 2.13
N SER A 287 5.95 10.26 2.75
CA SER A 287 5.21 9.23 2.04
C SER A 287 3.99 9.80 1.30
N SER A 288 3.25 10.72 1.95
CA SER A 288 2.11 11.44 1.32
C SER A 288 2.57 12.23 0.10
N PHE A 289 3.66 12.97 0.22
CA PHE A 289 4.21 13.74 -0.89
C PHE A 289 4.62 12.83 -2.05
N VAL A 290 5.41 11.77 -1.78
CA VAL A 290 5.85 10.81 -2.79
C VAL A 290 4.65 10.15 -3.49
N MET A 291 3.65 9.68 -2.73
CA MET A 291 2.45 9.06 -3.29
C MET A 291 1.67 10.02 -4.17
N SER A 292 1.38 11.23 -3.68
CA SER A 292 0.64 12.24 -4.44
C SER A 292 1.39 12.64 -5.71
N THR A 293 2.72 12.80 -5.65
CA THR A 293 3.53 13.04 -6.85
C THR A 293 3.44 11.89 -7.84
N LEU A 294 3.61 10.63 -7.42
CA LEU A 294 3.51 9.47 -8.31
C LEU A 294 2.13 9.38 -8.96
N PHE A 295 1.07 9.59 -8.18
CA PHE A 295 -0.30 9.55 -8.68
C PHE A 295 -0.59 10.66 -9.69
N LEU A 296 -0.17 11.90 -9.42
CA LEU A 296 -0.29 13.01 -10.36
C LEU A 296 0.49 12.74 -11.64
N LEU A 297 1.71 12.22 -11.55
CA LEU A 297 2.49 11.83 -12.71
C LEU A 297 1.79 10.76 -13.56
N VAL A 298 1.14 9.77 -12.92
CA VAL A 298 0.31 8.78 -13.60
C VAL A 298 -0.84 9.44 -14.33
N LEU A 299 -1.61 10.31 -13.65
CA LEU A 299 -2.74 11.04 -14.23
C LEU A 299 -2.34 11.89 -15.44
N PHE A 300 -1.22 12.64 -15.36
CA PHE A 300 -0.71 13.44 -16.47
C PHE A 300 -0.09 12.62 -17.61
N ARG A 301 0.35 11.38 -17.32
CA ARG A 301 0.88 10.46 -18.33
C ARG A 301 -0.25 9.82 -19.14
N THR A 302 -1.39 9.54 -18.50
CA THR A 302 -2.56 8.95 -19.15
C THR A 302 -3.31 9.92 -20.03
N ARG A 303 -3.44 9.57 -21.31
CA ARG A 303 -4.65 9.89 -22.06
C ARG A 303 -5.61 8.74 -21.79
N PHE A 304 -6.74 8.98 -21.14
CA PHE A 304 -7.74 8.00 -20.66
C PHE A 304 -8.34 7.05 -21.73
N ASN A 305 -7.73 6.92 -22.91
CA ASN A 305 -8.28 6.20 -24.06
C ASN A 305 -8.12 4.69 -24.00
N ARG A 306 -7.24 4.14 -23.15
CA ARG A 306 -7.14 2.68 -22.88
C ARG A 306 -6.80 2.42 -21.42
N LEU A 307 -7.78 1.93 -20.65
CA LEU A 307 -7.55 1.43 -19.29
C LEU A 307 -6.94 0.02 -19.38
N SER A 308 -5.65 -0.10 -19.08
CA SER A 308 -5.01 -1.39 -18.83
C SER A 308 -5.51 -2.01 -17.52
N SER A 309 -5.21 -3.29 -17.31
CA SER A 309 -5.49 -4.05 -16.09
C SER A 309 -4.88 -3.39 -14.84
N GLU A 310 -3.77 -2.66 -14.96
CA GLU A 310 -3.21 -1.89 -13.85
C GLU A 310 -4.18 -0.80 -13.37
N TYR A 311 -4.86 -0.10 -14.27
CA TYR A 311 -5.88 0.90 -13.88
C TYR A 311 -7.10 0.26 -13.24
N LEU A 312 -7.47 -0.95 -13.68
CA LEU A 312 -8.55 -1.68 -13.04
C LEU A 312 -8.20 -2.01 -11.59
N PHE A 313 -6.99 -2.52 -11.33
CA PHE A 313 -6.54 -2.77 -9.96
C PHE A 313 -6.55 -1.49 -9.12
N LEU A 314 -5.99 -0.40 -9.65
CA LEU A 314 -6.01 0.91 -8.99
C LEU A 314 -7.44 1.34 -8.64
N ALA A 315 -8.37 1.29 -9.61
CA ALA A 315 -9.74 1.68 -9.38
C ALA A 315 -10.42 0.82 -8.29
N LEU A 316 -10.28 -0.50 -8.36
CA LEU A 316 -10.86 -1.42 -7.37
C LEU A 316 -10.32 -1.16 -5.98
N TRP A 317 -9.01 -0.99 -5.83
CA TRP A 317 -8.39 -0.73 -4.54
C TRP A 317 -8.74 0.66 -4.00
N LEU A 318 -8.74 1.69 -4.84
CA LEU A 318 -9.12 3.05 -4.42
C LEU A 318 -10.59 3.11 -3.97
N ILE A 319 -11.47 2.34 -4.61
CA ILE A 319 -12.85 2.19 -4.16
C ILE A 319 -12.88 1.50 -2.80
N ALA A 320 -12.16 0.39 -2.64
CA ALA A 320 -12.07 -0.30 -1.36
C ALA A 320 -11.58 0.66 -0.24
N VAL A 321 -10.49 1.41 -0.47
CA VAL A 321 -9.98 2.42 0.47
C VAL A 321 -11.02 3.51 0.76
N GLY A 322 -11.69 4.05 -0.26
CA GLY A 322 -12.71 5.09 -0.09
C GLY A 322 -13.93 4.64 0.72
N THR A 323 -14.16 3.33 0.83
CA THR A 323 -15.28 2.78 1.62
C THR A 323 -14.93 2.56 3.07
N VAL A 324 -13.64 2.44 3.38
CA VAL A 324 -13.16 2.36 4.76
C VAL A 324 -13.46 3.71 5.45
N PRO A 325 -13.99 3.69 6.67
CA PRO A 325 -14.29 4.91 7.45
C PRO A 325 -13.05 5.69 7.87
N PHE A 326 -11.86 5.08 7.83
CA PHE A 326 -10.59 5.67 8.22
C PHE A 326 -9.75 6.03 6.99
N ALA A 327 -9.44 7.31 6.84
CA ALA A 327 -8.58 7.81 5.76
C ALA A 327 -7.11 7.77 6.20
N LEU A 328 -6.48 6.60 6.06
CA LEU A 328 -5.08 6.39 6.46
C LEU A 328 -4.19 6.14 5.24
N HIS A 329 -3.06 6.83 5.20
CA HIS A 329 -2.08 6.78 4.12
C HIS A 329 -1.52 5.37 3.90
N ARG A 330 -1.35 4.59 4.98
CA ARG A 330 -0.86 3.20 4.89
C ARG A 330 -1.74 2.30 4.01
N TYR A 331 -3.01 2.63 3.81
CA TYR A 331 -3.89 1.88 2.91
C TYR A 331 -3.57 2.12 1.43
N MET A 332 -2.74 3.11 1.10
CA MET A 332 -2.28 3.36 -0.26
C MET A 332 -1.02 2.55 -0.60
N ILE A 333 -0.42 1.82 0.35
CA ILE A 333 0.78 1.00 0.11
C ILE A 333 0.61 0.00 -1.06
N PRO A 334 -0.51 -0.73 -1.19
CA PRO A 334 -0.62 -1.80 -2.18
C PRO A 334 -0.68 -1.33 -3.64
N ILE A 335 -0.88 -0.02 -3.89
CA ILE A 335 -0.94 0.54 -5.24
C ILE A 335 0.42 1.00 -5.77
N TYR A 336 1.46 1.10 -4.92
CA TYR A 336 2.81 1.51 -5.35
C TYR A 336 3.33 0.73 -6.56
N PRO A 337 3.26 -0.61 -6.61
CA PRO A 337 3.77 -1.39 -7.74
C PRO A 337 3.10 -1.00 -9.07
N PHE A 338 1.79 -0.76 -9.03
CA PHE A 338 0.99 -0.40 -10.19
C PHE A 338 1.30 1.02 -10.68
N LEU A 339 1.46 1.98 -9.76
CA LEU A 339 1.88 3.34 -10.11
C LEU A 339 3.27 3.34 -10.76
N PHE A 340 4.23 2.61 -10.19
CA PHE A 340 5.57 2.48 -10.77
C PHE A 340 5.53 1.80 -12.13
N SER A 341 4.79 0.69 -12.28
CA SER A 341 4.64 0.02 -13.58
C SER A 341 4.14 0.97 -14.66
N ILE A 342 3.09 1.75 -14.38
CA ILE A 342 2.54 2.71 -15.35
C ILE A 342 3.57 3.78 -15.74
N LEU A 343 4.35 4.28 -14.77
CA LEU A 343 5.36 5.32 -15.00
C LEU A 343 6.62 4.78 -15.69
N LEU A 344 6.99 3.53 -15.43
CA LEU A 344 8.20 2.90 -15.98
C LEU A 344 7.93 2.20 -17.31
N SER A 345 6.69 1.80 -17.59
CA SER A 345 6.32 1.19 -18.88
C SER A 345 6.62 2.18 -20.00
N PRO A 346 7.46 1.84 -21.00
CA PRO A 346 7.73 2.75 -22.10
C PRO A 346 6.41 3.23 -22.70
N LYS A 347 6.32 4.51 -23.08
CA LYS A 347 5.18 4.95 -23.89
C LYS A 347 5.10 3.98 -25.07
N LEU A 348 3.89 3.55 -25.43
CA LEU A 348 3.59 3.18 -26.80
C LEU A 348 3.83 4.43 -27.67
N THR A 349 5.11 4.77 -27.86
CA THR A 349 5.57 5.48 -29.04
C THR A 349 5.39 4.47 -30.15
N ASN A 350 4.33 4.70 -30.93
CA ASN A 350 3.88 3.95 -32.10
C ASN A 350 2.53 3.26 -31.86
N GLU A 351 1.48 4.06 -31.73
CA GLU A 351 0.29 3.79 -32.55
C GLU A 351 0.45 4.65 -33.81
N THR A 352 0.93 4.00 -34.86
CA THR A 352 0.47 4.15 -36.24
C THR A 352 0.19 5.58 -36.72
N VAL A 353 1.27 6.25 -37.11
CA VAL A 353 1.29 6.78 -38.49
C VAL A 353 1.20 5.53 -39.38
N ASN A 354 0.09 5.38 -40.09
CA ASN A 354 -0.27 4.28 -41.00
C ASN A 354 -0.58 2.93 -40.31
N GLU A 355 -1.87 2.67 -40.11
CA GLU A 355 -2.63 1.63 -40.84
C GLU A 355 -4.13 1.97 -40.80
#